data_AF-E8UYI8-F1
#
_entry.id   AF-E8UYI8-F1
#
_cell.length_a   1.000
_cell.length_b   1.000
_cell.length_c   1.000
_cell.angle_alpha   90.00
_cell.angle_beta   90.00
_cell.angle_gamma   90.00
#
_symmetry.space_group_name_H-M   'P 1'
#
loop_
_entity.id
_entity.type
_entity.pdbx_description
1 polymer ?
#
loop_
_entity_poly.entity_id
_entity_poly.type
_entity_poly.pdbx_seq_one_letter_code
_entity_poly.pdbx_strand_id
1 'polypeptide(L)'
;MQVRMIIFPGEDGLDVVIWGKWRQGSMRARHFDNRTSMLATLENLRLLSPQESRDLESFVFTDYCPIYSAEIDEEVLAAHGFRSAENLGGTPD
;
A
#
# COMPACT_ATOMS: atom_id res chain seq x y z
N MET A 1 -4.38 -1.72 14.26
CA MET A 1 -2.94 -1.77 14.59
C MET A 1 -2.17 -0.73 13.78
N GLN A 2 -1.16 -0.06 14.36
CA GLN A 2 -0.40 0.96 13.63
C GLN A 2 0.51 0.34 12.56
N VAL A 3 0.33 0.80 11.33
CA VAL A 3 1.11 0.44 10.16
C VAL A 3 1.78 1.69 9.59
N ARG A 4 2.82 1.53 8.77
CA ARG A 4 3.21 2.61 7.86
C ARG A 4 3.20 2.09 6.43
N MET A 5 2.76 2.96 5.54
CA MET A 5 2.49 2.70 4.15
C MET A 5 3.45 3.53 3.30
N ILE A 6 4.02 2.92 2.27
CA ILE A 6 4.91 3.56 1.32
C ILE A 6 4.36 3.29 -0.08
N ILE A 7 4.36 4.30 -0.93
CA ILE A 7 3.82 4.22 -2.29
C ILE A 7 4.98 4.45 -3.26
N PHE A 8 5.14 3.55 -4.22
CA PHE A 8 6.20 3.59 -5.21
C PHE A 8 5.60 3.66 -6.62
N PRO A 9 6.22 4.39 -7.56
CA PRO A 9 5.90 4.24 -8.97
C PRO A 9 6.42 2.88 -9.45
N GLY A 10 5.55 2.09 -10.07
CA GLY A 10 5.89 0.83 -10.74
C GLY A 10 5.93 1.00 -12.26
N GLU A 11 6.34 -0.04 -12.99
CA GLU A 11 6.50 -0.02 -14.45
C GLU A 11 5.18 0.30 -15.19
N ASP A 12 4.05 -0.19 -14.67
CA ASP A 12 2.69 -0.04 -15.24
C ASP A 12 1.66 0.54 -14.23
N GLY A 13 2.12 1.20 -13.17
CA GLY A 13 1.20 1.67 -12.13
C GLY A 13 1.86 2.16 -10.85
N LEU A 14 1.24 1.84 -9.71
CA LEU A 14 1.75 2.17 -8.38
C LEU A 14 1.72 0.95 -7.47
N ASP A 15 2.81 0.76 -6.74
CA ASP A 15 2.94 -0.29 -5.74
C ASP A 15 2.78 0.32 -4.34
N VAL A 16 1.81 -0.21 -3.60
CA VAL A 16 1.58 0.19 -2.22
C VAL A 16 2.12 -0.90 -1.31
N VAL A 17 3.09 -0.54 -0.49
CA VAL A 17 3.68 -1.38 0.55
C VAL A 17 3.18 -0.91 1.90
N ILE A 18 2.72 -1.84 2.73
CA ILE A 18 2.32 -1.58 4.11
C ILE A 18 3.17 -2.44 5.02
N TRP A 19 3.94 -1.81 5.91
CA TRP A 19 4.61 -2.50 7.00
C TRP A 19 3.77 -2.46 8.28
N GLY A 20 3.85 -3.53 9.06
CA GLY A 20 3.24 -3.64 10.37
C GLY A 20 3.90 -4.76 11.18
N LYS A 21 3.90 -4.65 12.50
CA LYS A 21 4.26 -5.79 13.40
C LYS A 21 3.19 -6.90 13.41
N TRP A 22 2.96 -7.58 12.27
CA TRP A 22 2.02 -8.70 12.18
C TRP A 22 2.67 -10.03 12.56
N ARG A 23 1.82 -11.06 12.76
CA ARG A 23 2.25 -12.40 13.18
C ARG A 23 2.96 -13.21 12.08
N GLN A 24 2.72 -12.92 10.79
CA GLN A 24 3.22 -13.70 9.63
C GLN A 24 4.04 -12.84 8.65
N GLY A 25 5.06 -12.14 9.14
CA GLY A 25 5.90 -11.31 8.29
C GLY A 25 5.37 -9.88 8.18
N SER A 26 6.29 -8.92 8.32
CA SER A 26 5.93 -7.54 8.67
C SER A 26 5.58 -6.65 7.48
N MET A 27 5.32 -7.22 6.29
CA MET A 27 5.14 -6.46 5.05
C MET A 27 4.12 -7.09 4.13
N ARG A 28 3.19 -6.26 3.65
CA ARG A 28 2.21 -6.59 2.63
C ARG A 28 2.28 -5.60 1.49
N ALA A 29 2.06 -6.08 0.28
CA ALA A 29 2.12 -5.26 -0.93
C ALA A 29 0.89 -5.49 -1.80
N ARG A 30 0.49 -4.45 -2.51
CA ARG A 30 -0.50 -4.51 -3.57
C ARG A 30 -0.12 -3.56 -4.70
N HIS A 31 -0.13 -4.09 -5.91
CA HIS A 31 0.01 -3.31 -7.13
C HIS A 31 -1.34 -2.74 -7.57
N PHE A 32 -1.33 -1.52 -8.09
CA PHE A 32 -2.47 -0.83 -8.68
C PHE A 32 -2.10 -0.33 -10.07
N ASP A 33 -2.88 -0.70 -11.07
CA ASP A 33 -2.74 -0.28 -12.48
C ASP A 33 -2.97 1.22 -12.68
N ASN A 34 -3.72 1.88 -11.80
CA ASN A 34 -4.02 3.29 -11.92
C ASN A 34 -4.16 4.01 -10.57
N ARG A 35 -3.74 5.28 -10.54
CA ARG A 35 -3.73 6.14 -9.35
C ARG A 35 -5.12 6.32 -8.74
N THR A 36 -6.17 6.48 -9.56
CA THR A 36 -7.55 6.68 -9.06
C THR A 36 -8.04 5.48 -8.25
N SER A 37 -7.80 4.26 -8.75
CA SER A 37 -8.18 3.01 -8.08
C SER A 37 -7.41 2.82 -6.77
N MET A 38 -6.14 3.20 -6.77
CA MET A 38 -5.30 3.23 -5.57
C MET A 38 -5.88 4.17 -4.52
N LEU A 39 -6.05 5.46 -4.85
CA LEU A 39 -6.57 6.47 -3.92
C LEU A 39 -7.93 6.07 -3.32
N ALA A 40 -8.87 5.64 -4.17
CA ALA A 40 -10.19 5.20 -3.71
C ALA A 40 -10.10 4.01 -2.73
N THR A 41 -9.19 3.07 -2.98
CA THR A 41 -8.96 1.93 -2.08
C THR A 41 -8.35 2.39 -0.75
N LEU A 42 -7.35 3.27 -0.80
CA LEU A 42 -6.66 3.75 0.39
C LEU A 42 -7.56 4.61 1.28
N GLU A 43 -8.42 5.44 0.70
CA GLU A 43 -9.43 6.21 1.46
C GLU A 43 -10.49 5.31 2.08
N ASN A 44 -10.99 4.33 1.32
CA ASN A 44 -11.99 3.38 1.84
C ASN A 44 -11.44 2.58 3.03
N LEU A 45 -10.17 2.20 2.97
CA LEU A 45 -9.45 1.51 4.04
C LEU A 45 -9.01 2.44 5.18
N ARG A 46 -9.28 3.75 5.08
CA ARG A 46 -8.81 4.78 6.03
C ARG A 46 -7.29 4.77 6.21
N LEU A 47 -6.57 4.35 5.17
CA LEU A 47 -5.11 4.43 5.09
C LEU A 47 -4.64 5.82 4.69
N LEU A 48 -5.49 6.56 3.97
CA LEU A 48 -5.33 7.98 3.68
C LEU A 48 -6.58 8.74 4.12
N SER A 49 -6.35 9.92 4.66
CA SER A 49 -7.39 10.94 4.81
C SER A 49 -7.73 11.53 3.43
N PRO A 50 -8.95 12.06 3.24
CA PRO A 50 -9.32 12.69 1.96
C PRO A 50 -8.42 13.86 1.56
N GLN A 51 -7.80 14.53 2.55
CA GLN A 51 -6.80 15.55 2.30
C GLN A 51 -5.48 14.97 1.78
N GLU A 52 -5.02 13.85 2.35
CA GLU A 52 -3.79 13.19 1.95
C GLU A 52 -3.93 12.56 0.56
N SER A 53 -5.11 12.05 0.22
CA SER A 53 -5.40 11.55 -1.13
C SER A 53 -5.35 12.63 -2.20
N ARG A 54 -5.87 13.84 -1.92
CA ARG A 54 -5.77 14.97 -2.85
C ARG A 54 -4.32 15.44 -3.03
N ASP A 55 -3.55 15.43 -1.95
CA ASP A 55 -2.12 15.77 -2.00
C ASP A 55 -1.35 14.76 -2.85
N LEU A 56 -1.59 13.47 -2.61
CA LEU A 56 -1.01 12.36 -3.37
C LEU A 56 -1.47 12.34 -4.84
N GLU A 57 -2.70 12.79 -5.13
CA GLU A 57 -3.19 12.95 -6.50
C GLU A 57 -2.35 13.96 -7.28
N SER A 58 -1.95 15.06 -6.65
CA SER A 58 -1.10 16.10 -7.23
C SER A 58 0.40 15.78 -7.13
N PHE A 59 0.77 14.74 -6.38
CA PHE A 59 2.15 14.38 -6.12
C PHE A 59 2.85 13.81 -7.37
N VAL A 60 4.10 14.23 -7.56
CA VAL A 60 4.99 13.76 -8.64
C VAL A 60 6.16 13.01 -8.00
N PHE A 61 6.25 11.71 -8.30
CA PHE A 61 7.34 10.84 -7.85
C PHE A 61 8.64 11.21 -8.59
N THR A 62 9.40 12.13 -8.00
CA THR A 62 10.67 12.65 -8.55
C THR A 62 11.87 12.06 -7.82
N ASP A 63 11.98 12.33 -6.52
CA ASP A 63 13.14 11.91 -5.70
C ASP A 63 12.76 11.18 -4.39
N TYR A 64 11.47 11.11 -4.05
CA TYR A 64 11.02 10.47 -2.82
C TYR A 64 9.66 9.81 -2.96
N CYS A 65 9.45 8.78 -2.14
CA CYS A 65 8.20 8.04 -2.01
C CYS A 65 7.46 8.52 -0.77
N PRO A 66 6.18 8.90 -0.87
CA PRO A 66 5.42 9.37 0.28
C PRO A 66 5.17 8.23 1.26
N ILE A 67 5.28 8.54 2.55
CA ILE A 67 5.13 7.60 3.65
C ILE A 67 4.01 8.08 4.56
N TYR A 68 3.03 7.22 4.80
CA TYR A 68 1.86 7.50 5.62
C TYR A 68 1.79 6.55 6.81
N SER A 69 1.18 6.97 7.91
CA SER A 69 0.94 6.12 9.07
C SER A 69 -0.55 5.99 9.29
N ALA A 70 -1.04 4.77 9.41
CA ALA A 70 -2.47 4.51 9.57
C ALA A 70 -2.72 3.36 10.54
N GLU A 71 -3.98 3.19 10.91
CA GLU A 71 -4.41 2.05 11.70
C GLU A 71 -5.29 1.12 10.84
N ILE A 72 -4.85 -0.12 10.67
CA ILE A 72 -5.63 -1.12 9.93
C ILE A 72 -5.39 -2.52 10.52
N ASP A 73 -6.33 -3.42 10.23
CA ASP A 73 -6.21 -4.83 10.55
C ASP A 73 -5.60 -5.62 9.38
N GLU A 74 -4.86 -6.68 9.70
CA GLU A 74 -4.22 -7.53 8.71
C GLU A 74 -5.25 -8.24 7.80
N GLU A 75 -6.35 -8.71 8.38
CA GLU A 75 -7.38 -9.46 7.66
C GLU A 75 -8.09 -8.58 6.62
N VAL A 76 -8.28 -7.30 6.95
CA VAL A 76 -8.86 -6.30 6.04
C VAL A 76 -7.93 -6.07 4.85
N LEU A 77 -6.62 -5.94 5.07
CA LEU A 77 -5.65 -5.81 3.98
C LEU A 77 -5.69 -7.04 3.06
N ALA A 78 -5.72 -8.24 3.63
CA ALA A 78 -5.80 -9.48 2.87
C ALA A 78 -7.09 -9.56 2.02
N ALA A 79 -8.24 -9.19 2.60
CA ALA A 79 -9.53 -9.15 1.89
C ALA A 79 -9.53 -8.15 0.72
N HIS A 80 -8.74 -7.08 0.83
CA HIS A 80 -8.52 -6.10 -0.23
C HIS A 80 -7.32 -6.43 -1.11
N GLY A 81 -6.86 -7.68 -1.15
CA GLY A 81 -5.87 -8.16 -2.12
C GLY A 81 -4.42 -7.77 -1.82
N PHE A 82 -4.12 -7.26 -0.62
CA PHE A 82 -2.73 -7.06 -0.18
C PHE A 82 -2.10 -8.40 0.21
N ARG A 83 -1.07 -8.79 -0.54
CA ARG A 83 -0.39 -10.07 -0.38
C ARG A 83 0.83 -9.92 0.52
N SER A 84 1.13 -10.95 1.30
CA SER A 84 2.35 -11.02 2.12
C SER A 84 3.59 -11.09 1.21
N ALA A 85 4.66 -10.41 1.60
CA ALA A 85 5.92 -10.42 0.84
C ALA A 85 6.53 -11.83 0.68
N GLU A 86 6.20 -12.78 1.55
CA GLU A 86 6.61 -14.19 1.43
C GLU A 86 6.07 -14.88 0.15
N ASN A 87 5.03 -14.34 -0.49
CA ASN A 87 4.49 -14.87 -1.76
C ASN A 87 5.12 -14.26 -3.02
N LEU A 88 6.07 -13.33 -2.89
CA LEU A 88 6.84 -12.78 -4.03
C LEU A 88 8.09 -13.63 -4.35
N GLY A 89 8.43 -14.58 -3.48
CA GLY A 89 9.53 -15.53 -3.65
C GLY A 89 9.02 -16.96 -3.85
N GLY A 90 8.20 -17.18 -4.88
CA GLY A 90 7.95 -18.53 -5.37
C GLY A 90 9.24 -19.06 -6.01
N THR A 91 10.12 -19.68 -5.23
CA THR A 91 11.16 -20.57 -5.77
C THR A 91 10.44 -21.65 -6.59
N PRO A 92 10.67 -21.77 -7.90
CA PRO A 92 10.23 -22.97 -8.61
C PRO A 92 11.01 -24.17 -8.04
N ASP A 93 10.29 -25.20 -7.62
CA ASP A 93 10.83 -26.55 -7.47
C ASP A 93 11.01 -27.17 -8.86
#